data_AF-A0A4Z0A0W5-F1
#
_entry.id   AF-A0A4Z0A0W5-F1
#
_cell.length_a   1.000
_cell.length_b   1.000
_cell.length_c   1.000
_cell.angle_alpha   90.00
_cell.angle_beta   90.00
_cell.angle_gamma   90.00
#
_symmetry.space_group_name_H-M   'P 1'
#
loop_
_entity.id
_entity.type
_entity.pdbx_description
1 polymer ?
#
loop_
_entity_poly.entity_id
_entity_poly.type
_entity_poly.pdbx_seq_one_letter_code
_entity_poly.pdbx_strand_id
1 'polypeptide(L)' 'MDDTTVFMPPMITEPDKNRAVFVHAREECPPVRLPGGAILQMKKDQIVLTPYAVVEQLLAMGTVELV' A
#
# COMPACT_ATOMS: atom_id res chain seq x y z
N MET A 1 -17.26 -18.13 -38.34
CA MET A 1 -16.29 -18.70 -37.38
C MET A 1 -15.92 -17.51 -36.53
N ASP A 2 -16.72 -17.26 -35.51
CA ASP A 2 -16.72 -16.01 -34.75
C ASP A 2 -16.47 -16.39 -33.31
N ASP A 3 -15.22 -16.75 -33.04
CA ASP A 3 -14.68 -16.95 -31.69
C ASP A 3 -14.56 -15.57 -31.05
N THR A 4 -15.72 -15.02 -30.68
CA THR A 4 -15.81 -13.78 -29.93
C THR A 4 -15.42 -14.16 -28.51
N THR A 5 -14.14 -13.99 -28.17
CA THR A 5 -13.64 -14.21 -26.82
C THR A 5 -14.37 -13.25 -25.88
N VAL A 6 -15.40 -13.77 -25.22
CA VAL A 6 -16.18 -13.03 -24.22
C VAL A 6 -15.21 -12.70 -23.09
N PHE A 7 -14.90 -11.41 -22.93
CA PHE A 7 -14.08 -10.93 -21.83
C PHE A 7 -14.86 -11.14 -20.52
N MET A 8 -14.65 -12.28 -19.86
CA MET A 8 -15.19 -12.54 -18.53
C MET A 8 -14.24 -11.93 -17.50
N PRO A 9 -14.66 -10.92 -16.73
CA PRO A 9 -13.83 -10.40 -15.65
C PRO A 9 -13.54 -11.52 -14.64
N PRO A 10 -12.37 -11.48 -13.98
CA PRO A 10 -12.02 -12.48 -12.98
C PRO A 10 -13.10 -12.52 -11.89
N MET A 11 -13.60 -13.72 -11.58
CA MET A 11 -14.58 -13.93 -10.50
C MET A 11 -13.98 -13.80 -9.10
N ILE A 12 -12.65 -13.62 -9.00
CA ILE A 12 -11.91 -13.40 -7.75
C ILE A 12 -11.51 -11.94 -7.71
N THR A 13 -12.04 -11.19 -6.75
CA THR A 13 -11.63 -9.81 -6.50
C THR A 13 -10.24 -9.77 -5.87
N GLU A 14 -9.31 -9.07 -6.51
CA GLU A 14 -7.97 -8.84 -5.96
C GLU A 14 -8.01 -7.73 -4.89
N PRO A 15 -7.17 -7.82 -3.84
CA PRO A 15 -7.09 -6.77 -2.83
C PRO A 15 -6.56 -5.47 -3.46
N ASP A 16 -7.26 -4.37 -3.21
CA ASP A 16 -6.85 -3.06 -3.70
C ASP A 16 -5.64 -2.54 -2.92
N LYS A 17 -4.45 -2.74 -3.49
CA LYS A 17 -3.19 -2.27 -2.89
C LYS A 17 -3.02 -0.76 -2.95
N ASN A 18 -3.79 -0.05 -3.78
CA ASN A 18 -3.67 1.40 -3.92
C ASN A 18 -4.56 2.18 -2.95
N ARG A 19 -5.38 1.46 -2.18
CA ARG A 19 -6.23 2.03 -1.14
C ARG A 19 -5.39 2.78 -0.11
N ALA A 20 -5.78 4.04 0.13
CA ALA A 20 -5.17 4.86 1.17
C ALA A 20 -5.54 4.32 2.56
N VAL A 21 -4.53 4.13 3.40
CA VAL A 21 -4.63 3.60 4.76
C VAL A 21 -3.90 4.53 5.72
N PHE A 22 -4.40 4.63 6.96
CA PHE A 22 -3.68 5.29 8.03
C PHE A 22 -2.69 4.32 8.65
N VAL A 23 -1.45 4.77 8.78
CA VAL A 23 -0.39 4.00 9.42
C VAL A 23 0.26 4.83 10.52
N HIS A 24 0.54 4.16 11.63
CA HIS A 24 1.27 4.68 12.76
C HIS A 24 2.69 4.11 12.77
N ALA A 25 3.70 4.97 12.72
CA ALA A 25 5.09 4.56 12.85
C ALA A 25 5.45 4.28 14.31
N ARG A 26 5.80 3.03 14.63
CA ARG A 26 6.26 2.64 15.97
C ARG A 26 7.72 3.05 16.21
N GLU A 27 8.47 3.18 15.12
CA GLU A 27 9.90 3.49 15.12
C GLU A 27 10.22 4.48 13.98
N GLU A 28 11.43 5.06 14.00
CA GLU A 28 11.89 5.89 12.89
C GLU A 28 12.05 5.02 11.64
N CYS A 29 11.19 5.24 10.64
CA CYS A 29 11.14 4.41 9.46
C CYS A 29 12.11 4.93 8.39
N PRO A 30 12.76 4.04 7.62
CA PRO A 30 13.56 4.45 6.48
C PRO A 30 12.70 5.19 5.44
N PRO A 31 13.30 6.07 4.62
CA PRO A 31 12.58 6.83 3.60
C PRO A 31 11.93 5.89 2.57
N VAL A 32 10.60 5.93 2.47
CA VAL A 32 9.85 5.11 1.52
C VAL A 32 9.47 5.92 0.30
N ARG A 33 9.58 5.31 -0.89
CA ARG A 33 9.18 5.93 -2.15
C ARG A 33 7.69 5.73 -2.40
N LEU A 34 6.97 6.85 -2.52
CA LEU A 34 5.58 6.88 -2.93
C LEU A 34 5.46 6.67 -4.45
N PRO A 35 4.32 6.18 -4.97
CA PRO A 35 4.11 5.96 -6.41
C PRO A 35 4.19 7.25 -7.25
N GLY A 36 4.15 8.44 -6.62
CA GLY A 36 4.38 9.73 -7.27
C GLY A 36 5.84 10.21 -7.26
N GLY A 37 6.80 9.38 -6.85
CA GLY A 37 8.22 9.75 -6.74
C GLY A 37 8.57 10.57 -5.50
N ALA A 38 7.58 10.97 -4.70
CA ALA A 38 7.80 11.61 -3.41
C ALA A 38 8.45 10.63 -2.42
N ILE A 39 9.34 11.14 -1.57
CA ILE A 39 9.95 10.38 -0.49
C ILE A 39 9.18 10.70 0.78
N LEU A 40 8.60 9.67 1.39
CA LEU A 40 7.97 9.77 2.69
C LEU A 40 8.97 9.36 3.77
N GLN A 41 9.30 10.30 4.64
CA GLN A 41 10.01 10.02 5.90
C GLN A 41 8.98 10.01 7.03
N MET A 42 8.84 8.87 7.70
CA MET A 42 7.97 8.73 8.87
C MET A 42 8.83 8.72 10.14
N LYS A 43 8.49 9.61 11.07
CA LYS A 43 9.11 9.62 12.40
C LYS A 43 8.34 8.69 13.34
N LYS A 44 9.02 8.25 14.40
CA LYS A 44 8.37 7.53 15.49
C LYS A 44 7.17 8.32 16.04
N ASP A 45 6.09 7.60 16.36
CA ASP A 45 4.80 8.12 16.84
C ASP A 45 4.05 9.02 15.84
N GLN A 46 4.45 9.00 14.56
CA GLN A 46 3.77 9.75 13.51
C GLN A 46 2.69 8.91 12.83
N ILE A 47 1.51 9.51 12.66
CA ILE A 47 0.43 8.94 11.84
C ILE A 47 0.43 9.64 10.49
N VAL A 48 0.41 8.86 9.41
CA VAL A 48 0.34 9.38 8.04
C VAL A 48 -0.67 8.59 7.21
N LEU A 49 -1.19 9.24 6.17
CA LEU A 49 -2.05 8.63 5.18
C LEU A 49 -1.23 8.23 3.96
N THR A 50 -1.21 6.95 3.64
CA THR A 50 -0.41 6.41 2.53
C THR A 50 -1.14 5.27 1.81
N PRO A 51 -0.86 5.01 0.53
CA PRO A 51 -1.37 3.81 -0.13
C PRO A 51 -0.78 2.55 0.51
N TYR A 52 -1.61 1.51 0.68
CA TYR A 52 -1.20 0.24 1.29
C TYR A 52 0.04 -0.37 0.62
N ALA A 53 0.14 -0.29 -0.71
CA ALA A 53 1.26 -0.79 -1.49
C ALA A 53 2.64 -0.30 -1.02
N VAL A 54 2.69 0.91 -0.45
CA VAL A 54 3.93 1.55 -0.01
C VAL A 54 4.34 1.08 1.39
N VAL A 55 3.36 0.83 2.25
CA VAL A 55 3.57 0.42 3.64
C VAL A 55 3.55 -1.09 3.82
N GLU A 56 3.17 -1.87 2.81
CA GLU A 56 3.13 -3.33 2.83
C GLU A 56 4.45 -3.93 3.35
N GLN A 57 5.59 -3.42 2.88
CA GLN A 57 6.90 -3.87 3.33
C GLN A 57 7.21 -3.47 4.77
N LEU A 58 6.85 -2.24 5.18
CA LEU A 58 7.04 -1.76 6.55
C LEU A 58 6.16 -2.53 7.55
N LEU A 59 4.92 -2.84 7.15
CA LEU A 59 3.99 -3.67 7.91
C LEU A 59 4.52 -5.09 8.07
N ALA A 60 5.07 -5.68 7.01
CA ALA A 60 5.71 -6.99 7.08
C ALA A 60 6.95 -7.02 8.00
N MET A 61 7.65 -5.89 8.14
CA MET A 61 8.77 -5.73 9.07
C MET A 61 8.34 -5.39 10.50
N GLY A 62 7.09 -4.97 10.73
CA GLY A 62 6.56 -4.58 12.03
C GLY A 62 6.97 -3.17 12.50
N THR A 63 7.58 -2.36 11.64
CA THR A 63 8.01 -0.98 11.96
C THR A 63 6.85 0.01 12.00
N VAL A 64 5.74 -0.32 11.33
CA VAL A 64 4.50 0.47 11.33
C VAL A 64 3.30 -0.42 11.64
N GLU A 65 2.21 0.20 12.09
CA GLU A 65 0.95 -0.45 12.40
C GLU A 65 -0.21 0.26 11.70
N LEU A 66 -1.21 -0.50 11.24
CA LEU A 66 -2.44 0.07 10.67
C LEU A 66 -3.40 0.51 11.78
N VAL A 67 -3.98 1.70 11.65
CA VAL A 67 -4.94 2.29 12.61
C VAL A 67 -6.30 2.53 11.96
#